data_AF-A0A3D1BB93-F1
#
_entry.id   AF-A0A3D1BB93-F1
#
_cell.length_a   1.000
_cell.length_b   1.000
_cell.length_c   1.000
_cell.angle_alpha   90.00
_cell.angle_beta   90.00
_cell.angle_gamma   90.00
#
_symmetry.space_group_name_H-M   'P 1'
#
loop_
_entity.id
_entity.type
_entity.pdbx_description
1 polymer ?
#
loop_
_entity_poly.entity_id
_entity_poly.type
_entity_poly.pdbx_seq_one_letter_code
_entity_poly.pdbx_strand_id
1 'polypeptide(L)'
;MSNTTITMQDHYRKADRIMLGVLWFLFVYALGLAAMSGSWAQAFVIGGGTALAMTVLNALIAGERLMRCLIGAAFMVMSALHINQEHGMLEMHFGIFALLAFLVYYRDWLPIVVAAATIAVHHLSFFALQ
;
A
#
# COMPACT_ATOMS: atom_id res chain seq x y z
N MET A 1 11.62 38.33 -5.55
CA MET A 1 10.89 37.05 -5.74
C MET A 1 11.85 35.93 -5.37
N SER A 2 11.58 35.18 -4.30
CA SER A 2 12.43 34.04 -3.92
C SER A 2 12.14 32.87 -4.87
N ASN A 3 13.10 32.47 -5.69
CA ASN A 3 13.00 31.27 -6.52
C ASN A 3 13.15 30.05 -5.61
N THR A 4 12.03 29.51 -5.12
CA THR A 4 12.03 28.26 -4.35
C THR A 4 12.35 27.09 -5.28
N THR A 5 13.60 26.64 -5.30
CA THR A 5 14.00 25.44 -6.06
C THR A 5 13.43 24.20 -5.35
N ILE A 6 12.42 23.56 -5.95
CA ILE A 6 11.86 22.31 -5.42
C ILE A 6 12.87 21.19 -5.62
N THR A 7 13.28 20.52 -4.53
CA THR A 7 14.22 19.40 -4.62
C THR A 7 13.48 18.07 -4.84
N MET A 8 14.20 17.06 -5.34
CA MET A 8 13.65 15.69 -5.44
C MET A 8 13.26 15.12 -4.07
N GLN A 9 13.95 15.53 -3.00
CA GLN A 9 13.62 15.10 -1.64
C GLN A 9 12.27 15.65 -1.19
N ASP A 10 11.96 16.91 -1.53
CA ASP A 10 10.66 17.51 -1.23
C ASP A 10 9.53 16.81 -1.99
N HIS A 11 9.81 16.41 -3.25
CA HIS A 11 8.89 15.58 -4.03
C HIS A 11 8.62 14.23 -3.35
N TYR A 12 9.65 13.52 -2.88
CA TYR A 12 9.47 12.23 -2.22
C TYR A 12 8.68 12.33 -0.92
N ARG A 13 8.96 13.34 -0.07
CA ARG A 13 8.18 13.56 1.15
C ARG A 13 6.72 13.91 0.87
N LYS A 14 6.46 14.66 -0.20
CA LYS A 14 5.09 14.94 -0.65
C LYS A 14 4.41 13.68 -1.17
N ALA A 15 5.12 12.87 -1.96
CA ALA A 15 4.63 11.60 -2.46
C ALA A 15 4.28 10.65 -1.30
N ASP A 16 5.12 10.53 -0.27
CA ASP A 16 4.82 9.70 0.90
C ASP A 16 3.52 10.10 1.59
N ARG A 17 3.27 11.40 1.77
CA ARG A 17 2.01 11.89 2.36
C ARG A 17 0.79 11.55 1.50
N ILE A 18 0.92 11.65 0.18
CA ILE A 18 -0.16 11.27 -0.75
C ILE A 18 -0.42 9.77 -0.62
N MET A 19 0.63 8.94 -0.63
CA MET A 19 0.48 7.49 -0.54
C MET A 19 -0.06 7.02 0.81
N LEU A 20 0.29 7.70 1.92
CA LEU A 20 -0.38 7.45 3.19
C LEU A 20 -1.86 7.78 3.14
N GLY A 21 -2.26 8.88 2.48
CA GLY A 21 -3.66 9.20 2.24
C GLY A 21 -4.39 8.07 1.49
N VAL A 22 -3.75 7.52 0.46
CA VAL A 22 -4.27 6.35 -0.28
C VAL A 22 -4.36 5.13 0.63
N LEU A 23 -3.33 4.86 1.45
CA LEU A 23 -3.32 3.73 2.37
C LEU A 23 -4.45 3.80 3.40
N TRP A 24 -4.70 4.99 3.96
CA TRP A 24 -5.82 5.22 4.88
C TRP A 24 -7.17 5.09 4.18
N PHE A 25 -7.29 5.55 2.94
CA PHE A 25 -8.48 5.29 2.12
C PHE A 25 -8.72 3.79 1.92
N LEU A 26 -7.68 3.02 1.59
CA LEU A 26 -7.77 1.56 1.46
C LEU A 26 -8.17 0.88 2.78
N PHE A 27 -7.74 1.41 3.93
CA PHE A 27 -8.18 0.90 5.24
C PHE A 27 -9.66 1.20 5.50
N VAL A 28 -10.12 2.42 5.24
CA VAL A 28 -11.55 2.75 5.33
C VAL A 28 -12.37 1.86 4.40
N TYR A 29 -11.87 1.61 3.19
CA TYR A 29 -12.50 0.68 2.27
C TYR A 29 -12.53 -0.75 2.83
N ALA A 30 -11.45 -1.24 3.46
CA ALA A 30 -11.43 -2.54 4.15
C ALA A 30 -12.46 -2.63 5.28
N LEU A 31 -12.72 -1.53 6.01
CA LEU A 31 -13.79 -1.48 7.01
C LEU A 31 -15.18 -1.58 6.36
N GLY A 32 -15.37 -0.95 5.20
CA GLY A 32 -16.58 -1.09 4.40
C GLY A 32 -16.83 -2.54 3.98
N LEU A 33 -15.80 -3.21 3.46
CA LEU A 33 -15.88 -4.64 3.12
C LEU A 33 -16.12 -5.51 4.36
N ALA A 34 -15.51 -5.18 5.50
CA ALA A 34 -15.74 -5.90 6.75
C ALA A 34 -17.17 -5.82 7.26
N ALA A 35 -17.85 -4.69 7.03
CA ALA A 35 -19.27 -4.55 7.36
C ALA A 35 -20.16 -5.50 6.54
N MET A 36 -19.74 -5.87 5.33
CA MET A 36 -20.47 -6.78 4.44
C MET A 36 -20.07 -8.26 4.65
N SER A 37 -18.77 -8.52 4.86
CA SER A 37 -18.19 -9.87 4.97
C SER A 37 -18.06 -10.39 6.40
N GLY A 38 -18.24 -9.54 7.42
CA GLY A 38 -18.01 -9.89 8.83
C GLY A 38 -16.53 -9.97 9.24
N SER A 39 -15.60 -9.63 8.35
CA SER A 39 -14.13 -9.79 8.52
C SER A 39 -13.44 -8.71 9.37
N TRP A 40 -14.12 -8.21 10.41
CA TRP A 40 -13.65 -7.09 11.24
C TRP A 40 -12.26 -7.29 11.85
N ALA A 41 -11.96 -8.50 12.33
CA ALA A 41 -10.65 -8.81 12.90
C ALA A 41 -9.53 -8.60 11.87
N GLN A 42 -9.72 -9.05 10.63
CA GLN A 42 -8.74 -8.86 9.55
C GLN A 42 -8.60 -7.39 9.18
N ALA A 43 -9.71 -6.66 9.07
CA ALA A 43 -9.69 -5.25 8.74
C ALA A 43 -8.90 -4.43 9.79
N PHE A 44 -9.13 -4.65 11.08
CA PHE A 44 -8.41 -3.92 12.13
C PHE A 44 -6.95 -4.37 12.28
N VAL A 45 -6.69 -5.67 12.35
CA VAL A 45 -5.35 -6.19 12.62
C VAL A 45 -4.43 -5.99 11.41
N ILE A 46 -4.87 -6.41 10.23
CA ILE A 46 -4.06 -6.34 9.01
C ILE A 46 -4.16 -4.94 8.42
N GLY A 47 -5.38 -4.44 8.18
CA GLY A 47 -5.58 -3.14 7.54
C GLY A 47 -5.15 -1.98 8.44
N GLY A 48 -5.70 -1.91 9.65
CA GLY A 48 -5.38 -0.88 10.63
C GLY A 48 -3.92 -0.95 11.08
N GLY A 49 -3.40 -2.15 11.34
CA GLY A 49 -1.99 -2.37 11.66
C GLY A 49 -1.04 -1.88 10.57
N THR A 50 -1.34 -2.18 9.30
CA THR A 50 -0.54 -1.71 8.16
C THR A 50 -0.58 -0.18 8.02
N ALA A 51 -1.77 0.43 8.07
CA ALA A 51 -1.93 1.88 7.96
C ALA A 51 -1.21 2.63 9.10
N LEU A 52 -1.34 2.13 10.33
CA LEU A 52 -0.67 2.71 11.49
C LEU A 52 0.84 2.54 11.41
N ALA A 53 1.34 1.34 11.10
CA ALA A 53 2.77 1.08 11.00
C ALA A 53 3.44 1.98 9.96
N MET A 54 2.83 2.16 8.78
CA MET A 54 3.37 3.06 7.75
C MET A 54 3.28 4.53 8.17
N THR A 55 2.24 4.93 8.91
CA THR A 55 2.15 6.29 9.45
C THR A 55 3.30 6.58 10.42
N VAL A 56 3.61 5.63 11.32
CA VAL A 56 4.73 5.73 12.25
C VAL A 56 6.07 5.76 11.50
N LEU A 57 6.29 4.83 10.57
CA LEU A 57 7.55 4.79 9.80
C LEU A 57 7.75 6.05 8.95
N ASN A 58 6.69 6.60 8.37
CA ASN A 58 6.79 7.86 7.64
C ASN A 58 7.24 9.02 8.54
N ALA A 59 6.82 9.07 9.81
CA ALA A 59 7.33 10.09 10.73
C ALA A 59 8.84 9.96 11.01
N LEU A 60 9.40 8.77 10.83
CA LEU A 60 10.81 8.46 11.12
C LEU A 60 11.71 8.56 9.87
N ILE A 61 11.23 8.12 8.71
CA ILE A 61 12.04 7.95 7.49
C ILE A 61 11.39 8.56 6.22
N ALA A 62 10.54 9.58 6.37
CA ALA A 62 9.92 10.27 5.23
C ALA A 62 10.95 10.80 4.21
N GLY A 63 10.69 10.51 2.94
CA GLY A 63 11.52 10.86 1.79
C GLY A 63 12.60 9.84 1.47
N GLU A 64 12.85 8.86 2.35
CA GLU A 64 13.83 7.81 2.12
C GLU A 64 13.34 6.78 1.11
N ARG A 65 14.28 6.20 0.37
CA ARG A 65 13.97 5.14 -0.60
C ARG A 65 13.30 3.93 0.06
N LEU A 66 13.72 3.61 1.28
CA LEU A 66 13.14 2.53 2.07
C LEU A 66 11.64 2.77 2.35
N MET A 67 11.23 3.98 2.71
CA MET A 67 9.83 4.31 2.96
C MET A 67 8.97 4.03 1.73
N ARG A 68 9.44 4.42 0.54
CA ARG A 68 8.73 4.18 -0.73
C ARG A 68 8.55 2.69 -1.03
N CYS A 69 9.58 1.88 -0.77
CA CYS A 69 9.50 0.43 -0.92
C CYS A 69 8.51 -0.19 0.08
N LEU A 70 8.51 0.28 1.33
CA LEU A 70 7.57 -0.17 2.35
C LEU A 70 6.12 0.20 2.02
N ILE A 71 5.86 1.40 1.48
CA ILE A 71 4.56 1.77 0.93
C ILE A 71 4.14 0.82 -0.20
N GLY A 72 5.05 0.48 -1.12
CA GLY A 72 4.79 -0.48 -2.18
C GLY A 72 4.35 -1.85 -1.65
N ALA A 73 5.07 -2.38 -0.65
CA ALA A 73 4.69 -3.63 0.02
C ALA A 73 3.35 -3.50 0.78
N ALA A 74 3.13 -2.39 1.48
CA ALA A 74 1.89 -2.12 2.21
C ALA A 74 0.66 -2.07 1.29
N PHE A 75 0.79 -1.50 0.09
CA PHE A 75 -0.26 -1.53 -0.92
C PHE A 75 -0.64 -2.95 -1.33
N MET A 76 0.35 -3.85 -1.48
CA MET A 76 0.08 -5.25 -1.81
C MET A 76 -0.56 -6.01 -0.66
N VAL A 77 -0.17 -5.71 0.59
CA VAL A 77 -0.84 -6.25 1.79
C VAL A 77 -2.30 -5.82 1.83
N MET A 78 -2.60 -4.54 1.55
CA MET A 78 -3.98 -4.06 1.49
C MET A 78 -4.78 -4.70 0.35
N SER A 79 -4.19 -4.86 -0.84
CA SER A 79 -4.83 -5.58 -1.94
C SER A 79 -5.14 -7.03 -1.59
N ALA A 80 -4.18 -7.75 -1.00
CA ALA A 80 -4.38 -9.13 -0.55
C ALA A 80 -5.50 -9.22 0.50
N LEU A 81 -5.56 -8.27 1.44
CA LEU A 81 -6.65 -8.17 2.41
C LEU A 81 -8.00 -8.00 1.70
N HIS A 82 -8.14 -7.04 0.79
CA HIS A 82 -9.41 -6.80 0.08
C HIS A 82 -9.85 -7.99 -0.76
N ILE A 83 -8.91 -8.65 -1.46
CA ILE A 83 -9.19 -9.88 -2.19
C ILE A 83 -9.69 -10.97 -1.24
N ASN A 84 -9.09 -11.12 -0.06
CA ASN A 84 -9.53 -12.10 0.92
C ASN A 84 -10.90 -11.79 1.53
N GLN A 85 -11.19 -10.52 1.85
CA GLN A 85 -12.49 -10.10 2.39
C GLN A 85 -13.64 -10.38 1.41
N GLU A 86 -13.33 -10.32 0.12
CA GLU A 86 -14.24 -10.64 -0.97
C GLU A 86 -14.07 -12.09 -1.49
N HIS A 87 -13.53 -13.00 -0.67
CA HIS A 87 -13.45 -14.44 -0.99
C HIS A 87 -12.79 -14.75 -2.35
N GLY A 88 -11.82 -13.94 -2.78
CA GLY A 88 -11.07 -14.15 -4.01
C GLY A 88 -11.72 -13.62 -5.28
N MET A 89 -12.69 -12.70 -5.20
CA MET A 89 -13.30 -12.09 -6.40
C MET A 89 -12.25 -11.52 -7.37
N LEU A 90 -12.42 -11.81 -8.67
CA LEU A 90 -11.47 -11.42 -9.72
C LEU A 90 -11.34 -9.91 -9.84
N GLU A 91 -12.43 -9.18 -9.67
CA GLU A 91 -12.48 -7.72 -9.76
C GLU A 91 -11.57 -7.05 -8.71
N MET A 92 -11.40 -7.67 -7.54
CA MET A 92 -10.55 -7.14 -6.47
C MET A 92 -9.06 -7.19 -6.83
N HIS A 93 -8.66 -8.06 -7.77
CA HIS A 93 -7.28 -8.15 -8.23
C HIS A 93 -6.86 -6.92 -9.04
N PHE A 94 -7.82 -6.20 -9.66
CA PHE A 94 -7.50 -4.95 -10.37
C PHE A 94 -6.88 -3.89 -9.45
N GLY A 95 -7.17 -3.95 -8.14
CA GLY A 95 -6.54 -3.09 -7.14
C GLY A 95 -5.01 -3.18 -7.14
N ILE A 96 -4.43 -4.36 -7.42
CA ILE A 96 -2.98 -4.54 -7.51
C ILE A 96 -2.40 -3.64 -8.62
N PHE A 97 -2.96 -3.73 -9.82
CA PHE A 97 -2.49 -2.95 -10.98
C PHE A 97 -2.71 -1.45 -10.79
N ALA A 98 -3.87 -1.07 -10.24
CA ALA A 98 -4.14 0.32 -9.91
C ALA A 98 -3.08 0.87 -8.96
N LEU A 99 -2.78 0.18 -7.86
CA LEU A 99 -1.81 0.64 -6.87
C LEU A 99 -0.36 0.64 -7.39
N LEU A 100 0.01 -0.28 -8.27
CA LEU A 100 1.31 -0.21 -8.97
C LEU A 100 1.43 1.07 -9.82
N ALA A 101 0.33 1.50 -10.46
CA ALA A 101 0.31 2.76 -11.20
C ALA A 101 0.48 3.98 -10.28
N PHE A 102 -0.08 3.97 -9.07
CA PHE A 102 0.16 5.02 -8.07
C PHE A 102 1.65 5.14 -7.72
N LEU A 103 2.37 4.02 -7.57
CA LEU A 103 3.80 4.02 -7.24
C LEU A 103 4.67 4.73 -8.29
N VAL A 104 4.22 4.86 -9.55
CA VAL A 104 4.92 5.64 -10.58
C VAL A 104 5.08 7.11 -10.18
N TYR A 105 4.18 7.65 -9.33
CA TYR A 105 4.29 9.01 -8.80
C TYR A 105 5.60 9.24 -8.02
N TYR A 106 6.16 8.19 -7.42
CA TYR A 106 7.47 8.29 -6.76
C TYR A 106 8.62 8.57 -7.72
N ARG A 107 8.46 8.30 -9.02
CA ARG A 107 9.54 8.37 -10.02
C ARG A 107 10.76 7.52 -9.63
N ASP A 108 10.53 6.44 -8.91
CA ASP A 108 11.52 5.41 -8.58
C ASP A 108 10.94 4.06 -8.99
N TRP A 109 11.73 3.28 -9.72
CA TRP A 109 11.32 1.97 -10.22
C TRP A 109 11.33 0.90 -9.12
N LEU A 110 12.15 1.07 -8.08
CA LEU A 110 12.34 0.03 -7.06
C LEU A 110 11.08 -0.27 -6.24
N PRO A 111 10.28 0.71 -5.77
CA PRO A 111 9.01 0.44 -5.09
C PRO A 111 8.05 -0.44 -5.91
N ILE A 112 8.03 -0.28 -7.24
CA ILE A 112 7.20 -1.08 -8.14
C ILE A 112 7.67 -2.54 -8.14
N VAL A 113 8.99 -2.75 -8.23
CA VAL A 113 9.57 -4.10 -8.19
C VAL A 113 9.35 -4.76 -6.83
N VAL A 114 9.50 -4.01 -5.73
CA VAL A 114 9.24 -4.51 -4.37
C VAL A 114 7.76 -4.91 -4.21
N ALA A 115 6.83 -4.09 -4.69
CA ALA A 115 5.41 -4.42 -4.69
C ALA A 115 5.13 -5.68 -5.53
N ALA A 116 5.62 -5.74 -6.77
CA ALA A 116 5.45 -6.91 -7.63
C ALA A 116 6.03 -8.20 -7.00
N ALA A 117 7.21 -8.11 -6.39
CA ALA A 117 7.81 -9.23 -5.67
C ALA A 117 6.98 -9.65 -4.45
N THR A 118 6.45 -8.69 -3.68
CA THR A 118 5.61 -8.95 -2.49
C THR A 118 4.36 -9.74 -2.88
N ILE A 119 3.65 -9.31 -3.92
CA ILE A 119 2.43 -10.00 -4.34
C ILE A 119 2.73 -11.35 -5.01
N ALA A 120 3.86 -11.47 -5.74
CA ALA A 120 4.29 -12.75 -6.29
C ALA A 120 4.60 -13.78 -5.18
N VAL A 121 5.33 -13.37 -4.14
CA VAL A 121 5.59 -14.22 -2.97
C VAL A 121 4.28 -14.62 -2.31
N HIS A 122 3.35 -13.68 -2.11
CA HIS A 122 2.03 -13.97 -1.55
C HIS A 122 1.31 -15.07 -2.36
N HIS A 123 1.20 -14.92 -3.68
CA HIS A 123 0.55 -15.94 -4.53
C HIS A 123 1.26 -17.29 -4.50
N LEU A 124 2.59 -17.32 -4.61
CA LEU A 124 3.36 -18.57 -4.63
C LEU A 124 3.28 -19.29 -3.27
N SER A 125 3.36 -18.56 -2.17
CA SER A 125 3.24 -19.14 -0.83
C SER A 125 1.85 -19.73 -0.60
N PHE A 126 0.78 -19.04 -0.99
CA PHE A 126 -0.57 -19.56 -0.82
C PHE A 126 -0.85 -20.73 -1.77
N PHE A 127 -0.32 -20.70 -3.00
CA PHE A 127 -0.36 -21.84 -3.92
C PHE A 127 0.32 -23.08 -3.33
N ALA A 128 1.47 -22.92 -2.67
CA ALA A 128 2.18 -24.03 -2.03
C ALA A 128 1.49 -24.57 -0.77
N LEU A 129 0.58 -23.81 -0.16
CA LEU A 129 -0.17 -24.18 1.05
C LEU A 129 -1.58 -24.72 0.75
N GLN A 130 -2.01 -24.70 -0.52
CA GLN A 130 -3.26 -25.30 -1.01
C GLN A 130 -3.10 -26.80 -1.25
#